data_AF-A0AAD4CCT6-F1
#
_entry.id   AF-A0AAD4CCT6-F1
#
_cell.length_a   1.000
_cell.length_b   1.000
_cell.length_c   1.000
_cell.angle_alpha   90.00
_cell.angle_beta   90.00
_cell.angle_gamma   90.00
#
_symmetry.space_group_name_H-M   'P 1'
#
loop_
_entity.id
_entity.type
_entity.pdbx_description
1 polymer ?
#
loop_
_entity_poly.entity_id
_entity_poly.type
_entity_poly.pdbx_seq_one_letter_code
_entity_poly.pdbx_strand_id
1 'polypeptide(L)'
;MDHRCAPAHTREILRWRKSFASRQPNVYPNEDQRLQVGPKESTVDVFLDSGSLHLGPPHRYRALRTFLEKAKVSKSSVKEDPTSDQISIVDDRCDPAPSVAIAGNEYASFSRAWNHPAYFNNPPPGLHVNVSGFNAESLYRHLKRPRKDTADRRIIYAMDLNPTTALAIIMNVASLHVTEPRGFVLEFHIPYFALRTDKESRRDERGLRKCRYIQAPGGSRRHQECIYEAQISLMVFGMGEFFWTAYCFVDTYYSRQESTGSYLRKKSDAPSGGYLKQESPIWDPRYYFLTVLSIRLSQVSLEWTALVQTLEENLDPHSDVDDLSTGVEWTKQRTQTIGAVRQLRNCLGKLLATWNAFDSEQSTYFGLDEEGALFDQFRGLFSYLREKAAELKCLYMTLEQRVETLEKTNLHILSYWQVMMMSKNFSI
;
A
#
# COMPACT_ATOMS: atom_id res chain seq x y z
N MET A 1 43.35 -24.27 26.79
CA MET A 1 42.13 -24.25 25.96
C MET A 1 41.30 -23.06 26.43
N ASP A 2 41.56 -21.89 25.87
CA ASP A 2 40.82 -20.66 26.17
C ASP A 2 39.89 -20.36 24.98
N HIS A 3 38.60 -20.62 25.17
CA HIS A 3 37.57 -20.16 24.25
C HIS A 3 37.24 -18.70 24.56
N ARG A 4 37.80 -17.78 23.77
CA ARG A 4 37.36 -16.38 23.74
C ARG A 4 36.03 -16.33 22.99
N CYS A 5 34.96 -16.00 23.69
CA CYS A 5 33.72 -15.53 23.08
C CYS A 5 34.02 -14.31 22.20
N ALA A 6 33.56 -14.35 20.95
CA ALA A 6 33.54 -13.20 20.07
C ALA A 6 32.66 -12.09 20.68
N PRO A 7 33.04 -10.80 20.55
CA PRO A 7 32.24 -9.71 21.08
C PRO A 7 30.91 -9.62 20.33
N ALA A 8 29.83 -9.48 21.10
CA ALA A 8 28.51 -9.12 20.61
C ALA A 8 28.64 -7.91 19.67
N HIS A 9 28.24 -8.08 18.41
CA HIS A 9 28.05 -6.96 17.51
C HIS A 9 27.00 -6.04 18.14
N THR A 10 27.46 -4.89 18.61
CA THR A 10 26.61 -3.75 18.94
C THR A 10 25.75 -3.48 17.69
N ARG A 11 24.46 -3.80 17.74
CA ARG A 11 23.50 -3.33 16.74
C ARG A 11 23.61 -1.81 16.76
N GLU A 12 24.26 -1.22 15.75
CA GLU A 12 24.20 0.22 15.55
C GLU A 12 22.72 0.60 15.54
N ILE A 13 22.34 1.50 16.44
CA ILE A 13 20.97 2.00 16.50
C ILE A 13 20.74 2.72 15.18
N LEU A 14 19.91 2.12 14.35
CA LEU A 14 19.48 2.68 13.09
C LEU A 14 18.79 4.03 13.36
N ARG A 15 19.42 5.11 12.88
CA ARG A 15 18.96 6.49 13.06
C ARG A 15 18.83 7.19 11.73
N TRP A 16 17.89 8.12 11.66
CA TRP A 16 17.74 9.02 10.53
C TRP A 16 19.02 9.84 10.32
N ARG A 17 19.56 9.85 9.10
CA ARG A 17 20.83 10.54 8.82
C ARG A 17 20.61 12.04 8.87
N LYS A 18 21.31 12.73 9.77
CA LYS A 18 21.26 14.20 9.90
C LYS A 18 21.59 14.93 8.59
N SER A 19 22.40 14.32 7.72
CA SER A 19 22.73 14.85 6.39
C SER A 19 21.52 15.01 5.46
N PHE A 20 20.41 14.31 5.71
CA PHE A 20 19.17 14.45 4.94
C PHE A 20 18.46 15.78 5.20
N ALA A 21 18.71 16.41 6.35
CA ALA A 21 18.13 17.70 6.72
C ALA A 21 18.87 18.90 6.10
N SER A 22 19.94 18.65 5.33
CA SER A 22 20.66 19.67 4.59
C SER A 22 20.35 19.57 3.10
N ARG A 23 20.07 20.70 2.43
CA ARG A 23 19.87 20.72 0.98
C ARG A 23 21.19 20.37 0.27
N GLN A 24 21.12 19.49 -0.73
CA GLN A 24 22.26 18.99 -1.51
C GLN A 24 22.04 19.21 -3.02
N PRO A 25 22.07 20.48 -3.51
CA PRO A 25 21.73 20.79 -4.90
C PRO A 25 22.59 20.07 -5.94
N ASN A 26 23.83 19.72 -5.59
CA ASN A 26 24.77 19.05 -6.50
C ASN A 26 24.41 17.58 -6.76
N VAL A 27 23.61 16.96 -5.88
CA VAL A 27 23.27 15.53 -5.98
C VAL A 27 21.95 15.31 -6.71
N TYR A 28 21.04 16.28 -6.67
CA TYR A 28 19.70 16.19 -7.26
C TYR A 28 19.68 15.99 -8.78
N PRO A 29 20.59 16.55 -9.60
CA PRO A 29 20.61 16.28 -11.03
C PRO A 29 20.76 14.78 -11.39
N ASN A 30 21.35 13.98 -10.51
CA ASN A 30 21.47 12.53 -10.72
C ASN A 30 20.12 11.82 -10.65
N GLU A 31 19.14 12.40 -9.94
CA GLU A 31 17.76 11.91 -9.91
C GLU A 31 17.09 12.01 -11.28
N ASP A 32 17.59 12.81 -12.22
CA ASP A 32 17.05 12.92 -13.58
C ASP A 32 17.67 11.91 -14.57
N GLN A 33 18.68 11.14 -14.14
CA GLN A 33 19.30 10.09 -14.97
C GLN A 33 18.39 8.85 -15.04
N ARG A 34 17.53 8.79 -16.06
CA ARG A 34 16.58 7.68 -16.29
C ARG A 34 17.27 6.40 -16.77
N LEU A 35 16.55 5.28 -16.67
CA LEU A 35 16.92 4.02 -17.30
C LEU A 35 17.19 4.23 -18.80
N GLN A 36 18.39 3.88 -19.25
CA GLN A 36 18.78 3.99 -20.65
C GLN A 36 18.43 2.68 -21.36
N VAL A 37 17.54 2.74 -22.34
CA VAL A 37 17.11 1.58 -23.13
C VAL A 37 17.56 1.79 -24.57
N GLY A 38 18.36 0.87 -25.11
CA GLY A 38 18.81 0.91 -26.48
C GLY A 38 17.65 0.76 -27.49
N PRO A 39 17.81 1.25 -28.74
CA PRO A 39 16.73 1.27 -29.73
C PRO A 39 16.19 -0.12 -30.12
N LYS A 40 16.97 -1.17 -29.88
CA LYS A 40 16.60 -2.57 -30.17
C LYS A 40 16.31 -3.38 -28.91
N GLU A 41 16.54 -2.81 -27.74
CA GLU A 41 16.40 -3.51 -26.46
C GLU A 41 14.95 -3.50 -26.00
N SER A 42 14.58 -4.51 -25.24
CA SER A 42 13.31 -4.56 -24.53
C SER A 42 13.46 -3.77 -23.24
N THR A 43 12.61 -2.75 -23.05
CA THR A 43 12.54 -1.99 -21.79
C THR A 43 12.36 -2.90 -20.59
N VAL A 44 11.55 -3.96 -20.73
CA VAL A 44 11.30 -4.92 -19.66
C VAL A 44 12.56 -5.70 -19.32
N ASP A 45 13.32 -6.16 -20.32
CA ASP A 45 14.59 -6.86 -20.10
C ASP A 45 15.61 -5.94 -19.44
N VAL A 46 15.81 -4.74 -19.99
CA VAL A 46 16.74 -3.75 -19.42
C VAL A 46 16.39 -3.41 -17.97
N PHE A 47 15.11 -3.19 -17.66
CA PHE A 47 14.69 -2.92 -16.27
C PHE A 47 14.97 -4.12 -15.36
N LEU A 48 14.59 -5.32 -15.81
CA LEU A 48 14.73 -6.51 -15.01
C LEU A 48 16.19 -6.97 -14.82
N ASP A 49 17.08 -6.59 -15.74
CA ASP A 49 18.51 -6.91 -15.72
C ASP A 49 19.36 -5.81 -15.08
N SER A 50 18.84 -4.58 -14.99
CA SER A 50 19.57 -3.41 -14.46
C SER A 50 19.72 -3.38 -12.94
N GLY A 51 19.04 -4.27 -12.20
CA GLY A 51 19.22 -4.40 -10.76
C GLY A 51 19.65 -5.81 -10.37
N SER A 52 20.42 -5.93 -9.29
CA SER A 52 20.43 -7.12 -8.43
C SER A 52 19.07 -7.20 -7.72
N LEU A 53 17.99 -7.30 -8.50
CA LEU A 53 16.63 -7.47 -8.04
C LEU A 53 16.59 -8.82 -7.34
N HIS A 54 16.94 -8.84 -6.04
CA HIS A 54 16.71 -9.95 -5.13
C HIS A 54 15.21 -10.09 -4.84
N LEU A 55 14.42 -10.13 -5.91
CA LEU A 55 13.02 -10.51 -5.89
C LEU A 55 13.03 -11.99 -5.51
N GLY A 56 12.95 -12.27 -4.21
CA GLY A 56 12.96 -13.64 -3.70
C GLY A 56 11.93 -14.53 -4.40
N PRO A 57 11.93 -15.83 -4.08
CA PRO A 57 11.74 -16.96 -5.00
C PRO A 57 11.67 -16.73 -6.53
N PRO A 58 12.26 -17.62 -7.35
CA PRO A 58 12.44 -17.45 -8.82
C PRO A 58 11.15 -17.20 -9.63
N HIS A 59 9.97 -17.40 -9.06
CA HIS A 59 8.68 -17.18 -9.73
C HIS A 59 8.19 -15.72 -9.71
N ARG A 60 8.67 -14.86 -8.79
CA ARG A 60 8.20 -13.46 -8.72
C ARG A 60 8.63 -12.64 -9.93
N TYR A 61 9.83 -12.89 -10.44
CA TYR A 61 10.34 -12.30 -11.67
C TYR A 61 9.46 -12.61 -12.88
N ARG A 62 8.98 -13.86 -13.00
CA ARG A 62 8.09 -14.27 -14.10
C ARG A 62 6.74 -13.57 -14.04
N ALA A 63 6.13 -13.48 -12.86
CA ALA A 63 4.84 -12.81 -12.71
C ALA A 63 4.92 -11.31 -13.06
N LEU A 64 5.97 -10.63 -12.57
CA LEU A 64 6.21 -9.22 -12.90
C LEU A 64 6.46 -9.03 -14.40
N ARG A 65 7.31 -9.87 -15.00
CA ARG A 65 7.57 -9.87 -16.43
C ARG A 65 6.30 -10.06 -17.25
N THR A 66 5.52 -11.12 -16.96
CA THR A 66 4.24 -11.40 -17.64
C THR A 66 3.26 -10.25 -17.47
N PHE A 67 3.25 -9.57 -16.32
CA PHE A 67 2.44 -8.38 -16.13
C PHE A 67 2.91 -7.22 -17.02
N LEU A 68 4.21 -6.90 -17.04
CA LEU A 68 4.77 -5.81 -17.83
C LEU A 68 4.70 -6.04 -19.34
N GLU A 69 4.86 -7.28 -19.80
CA GLU A 69 4.77 -7.68 -21.21
C GLU A 69 3.35 -7.53 -21.78
N LYS A 70 2.32 -7.41 -20.93
CA LYS A 70 0.96 -7.06 -21.36
C LYS A 70 0.81 -5.60 -21.77
N ALA A 71 1.79 -4.74 -21.46
CA ALA A 71 1.75 -3.33 -21.88
C ALA A 71 1.78 -3.26 -23.42
N LYS A 72 0.82 -2.57 -24.03
CA LYS A 72 0.81 -2.33 -25.48
C LYS A 72 1.83 -1.26 -25.85
N VAL A 73 3.11 -1.62 -25.87
CA VAL A 73 4.19 -0.70 -26.26
C VAL A 73 4.39 -0.77 -27.76
N SER A 74 3.80 0.15 -28.51
CA SER A 74 4.28 0.39 -29.88
C SER A 74 5.56 1.20 -29.77
N LYS A 75 6.66 0.70 -30.37
CA LYS A 75 8.06 1.18 -30.23
C LYS A 75 8.33 2.65 -30.61
N SER A 76 7.31 3.46 -30.90
CA SER A 76 7.46 4.90 -31.21
C SER A 76 6.31 5.80 -30.75
N SER A 77 5.31 5.27 -30.05
CA SER A 77 4.28 6.07 -29.37
C SER A 77 3.38 5.11 -28.60
N VAL A 78 3.12 5.37 -27.31
CA VAL A 78 2.02 4.68 -26.62
C VAL A 78 0.73 5.16 -27.27
N LYS A 79 0.26 4.42 -28.27
CA LYS A 79 -1.07 4.61 -28.86
C LYS A 79 -2.01 3.65 -28.14
N GLU A 80 -2.82 4.19 -27.25
CA GLU A 80 -4.00 3.48 -26.75
C GLU A 80 -5.22 4.41 -26.60
N ASP A 81 -6.35 3.71 -26.58
CA ASP A 81 -7.77 4.05 -26.61
C ASP A 81 -8.17 5.44 -26.05
N PRO A 82 -8.99 6.23 -26.78
CA PRO A 82 -9.56 7.50 -26.30
C PRO A 82 -10.50 7.36 -25.08
N THR A 83 -10.74 6.15 -24.59
CA THR A 83 -11.54 5.84 -23.40
C THR A 83 -10.72 5.59 -22.14
N SER A 84 -9.37 5.69 -22.18
CA SER A 84 -8.56 5.58 -20.96
C SER A 84 -8.83 6.76 -20.04
N ASP A 85 -9.70 6.54 -19.06
CA ASP A 85 -9.85 7.40 -17.89
C ASP A 85 -8.45 7.68 -17.31
N GLN A 86 -8.20 8.93 -16.90
CA GLN A 86 -6.94 9.29 -16.26
C GLN A 86 -6.79 8.45 -14.99
N ILE A 87 -5.93 7.44 -14.99
CA ILE A 87 -5.77 6.56 -13.82
C ILE A 87 -4.67 7.00 -12.87
N SER A 88 -3.92 8.05 -13.22
CA SER A 88 -2.83 8.57 -12.39
C SER A 88 -2.93 10.07 -12.13
N ILE A 89 -2.36 10.52 -11.01
CA ILE A 89 -2.18 11.93 -10.66
C ILE A 89 -0.70 12.15 -10.37
N VAL A 90 -0.14 13.25 -10.88
CA VAL A 90 1.16 13.76 -10.46
C VAL A 90 0.97 15.08 -9.73
N ASP A 91 1.57 15.22 -8.54
CA ASP A 91 1.68 16.47 -7.78
C ASP A 91 3.17 16.84 -7.63
N ASP A 92 3.60 17.78 -8.48
CA ASP A 92 4.95 18.31 -8.56
C ASP A 92 5.01 19.71 -7.95
N ARG A 93 5.96 19.95 -7.02
CA ARG A 93 6.14 21.24 -6.35
C ARG A 93 7.59 21.49 -5.93
N CYS A 94 7.97 22.77 -5.89
CA CYS A 94 9.19 23.24 -5.26
C CYS A 94 8.90 23.81 -3.86
N ASP A 95 9.76 23.52 -2.90
CA ASP A 95 9.64 24.10 -1.56
C ASP A 95 9.97 25.60 -1.61
N PRO A 96 9.08 26.49 -1.11
CA PRO A 96 9.32 27.94 -1.13
C PRO A 96 10.22 28.40 0.01
N ALA A 97 10.64 27.51 0.92
CA ALA A 97 11.42 27.89 2.09
C ALA A 97 12.67 28.70 1.69
N PRO A 98 12.82 29.93 2.21
CA PRO A 98 14.00 30.74 1.96
C PRO A 98 15.22 30.07 2.58
N SER A 99 16.35 30.19 1.90
CA SER A 99 17.66 29.89 2.44
C SER A 99 17.94 30.79 3.65
N VAL A 100 17.72 30.31 4.87
CA VAL A 100 18.07 31.07 6.07
C VAL A 100 19.59 31.07 6.19
N ALA A 101 20.22 32.21 5.96
CA ALA A 101 21.62 32.41 6.30
C ALA A 101 21.75 32.38 7.83
N ILE A 102 22.42 31.38 8.38
CA ILE A 102 22.76 31.34 9.80
C ILE A 102 23.89 32.35 10.01
N ALA A 103 23.66 33.39 10.81
CA ALA A 103 24.65 34.43 11.11
C ALA A 103 25.96 33.81 11.63
N GLY A 104 27.08 34.10 10.99
CA GLY A 104 28.41 33.61 11.36
C GLY A 104 28.94 32.41 10.58
N ASN A 105 28.19 31.88 9.60
CA ASN A 105 28.66 30.84 8.69
C ASN A 105 28.56 31.35 7.25
N GLU A 106 29.69 31.63 6.59
CA GLU A 106 29.74 32.10 5.19
C GLU A 106 29.12 31.09 4.20
N TYR A 107 28.93 29.85 4.64
CA TYR A 107 28.10 28.86 3.98
C TYR A 107 26.70 28.89 4.60
N ALA A 108 25.75 29.53 3.91
CA ALA A 108 24.33 29.48 4.28
C ALA A 108 23.89 28.01 4.41
N SER A 109 23.72 27.53 5.65
CA SER A 109 23.14 26.21 5.91
C SER A 109 21.65 26.29 5.60
N PHE A 110 21.25 25.74 4.44
CA PHE A 110 19.86 25.56 4.01
C PHE A 110 19.19 24.45 4.84
N SER A 111 19.10 24.62 6.17
CA SER A 111 18.37 23.70 7.04
C SER A 111 16.92 24.16 7.15
N ARG A 112 15.96 23.27 6.87
CA ARG A 112 14.55 23.58 7.09
C ARG A 112 14.30 23.73 8.58
N ALA A 113 13.58 24.78 8.97
CA ALA A 113 13.08 24.91 10.32
C ALA A 113 11.85 24.03 10.48
N TRP A 114 12.00 22.71 10.33
CA TRP A 114 10.92 21.75 10.50
C TRP A 114 10.21 21.99 11.82
N ASN A 115 10.97 22.29 12.87
CA ASN A 115 10.45 22.57 14.21
C ASN A 115 9.71 23.90 14.35
N HIS A 116 9.65 24.73 13.30
CA HIS A 116 8.96 26.01 13.37
C HIS A 116 7.44 25.83 13.23
N PRO A 117 6.63 26.21 14.23
CA PRO A 117 5.18 25.96 14.23
C PRO A 117 4.44 26.53 13.01
N ALA A 118 4.92 27.63 12.44
CA ALA A 118 4.31 28.22 11.25
C ALA A 118 4.33 27.27 10.04
N TYR A 119 5.38 26.46 9.88
CA TYR A 119 5.50 25.54 8.75
C TYR A 119 4.60 24.31 8.92
N PHE A 120 4.33 23.89 10.16
CA PHE A 120 3.37 22.82 10.45
C PHE A 120 1.92 23.27 10.36
N ASN A 121 1.61 24.40 10.99
CA ASN A 121 0.23 24.86 11.11
C ASN A 121 -0.26 25.47 9.80
N ASN A 122 0.64 26.08 9.03
CA ASN A 122 0.34 26.75 7.78
C ASN A 122 1.44 26.46 6.75
N PRO A 123 1.58 25.19 6.30
CA PRO A 123 2.59 24.85 5.32
C PRO A 123 2.33 25.62 4.02
N PRO A 124 3.38 26.22 3.42
CA PRO A 124 3.19 26.98 2.21
C PRO A 124 2.82 26.04 1.05
N PRO A 125 2.00 26.48 0.10
CA PRO A 125 1.48 25.63 -0.97
C PRO A 125 2.57 25.13 -1.92
N GLY A 126 3.75 25.75 -1.98
CA GLY A 126 4.80 25.43 -2.94
C GLY A 126 4.94 26.44 -4.06
N LEU A 127 6.12 26.48 -4.66
CA LEU A 127 6.37 27.11 -5.96
C LEU A 127 6.14 26.08 -7.07
N HIS A 128 5.88 26.57 -8.29
CA HIS A 128 5.71 25.74 -9.50
C HIS A 128 4.70 24.60 -9.36
N VAL A 129 3.63 24.83 -8.58
CA VAL A 129 2.61 23.81 -8.30
C VAL A 129 1.99 23.29 -9.59
N ASN A 130 2.19 22.01 -9.86
CA ASN A 130 1.58 21.31 -10.98
C ASN A 130 0.95 20.01 -10.49
N VAL A 131 -0.39 20.03 -10.37
CA VAL A 131 -1.18 18.86 -9.99
C VAL A 131 -2.15 18.52 -11.11
N SER A 132 -1.94 17.38 -11.75
CA SER A 132 -2.66 17.03 -12.97
C SER A 132 -2.92 15.52 -13.04
N GLY A 133 -4.01 15.15 -13.72
CA GLY A 133 -4.34 13.77 -14.05
C GLY A 133 -3.69 13.34 -15.36
N PHE A 134 -3.21 12.10 -15.42
CA PHE A 134 -2.49 11.55 -16.57
C PHE A 134 -2.99 10.14 -16.93
N ASN A 135 -3.02 9.88 -18.23
CA ASN A 135 -3.02 8.51 -18.76
C ASN A 135 -1.56 8.05 -18.91
N ALA A 136 -1.33 6.80 -19.29
CA ALA A 136 0.03 6.24 -19.32
C ALA A 136 1.00 7.03 -20.23
N GLU A 137 0.54 7.47 -21.41
CA GLU A 137 1.38 8.19 -22.37
C GLU A 137 1.70 9.62 -21.89
N SER A 138 0.69 10.35 -21.41
CA SER A 138 0.93 11.70 -20.88
C SER A 138 1.76 11.64 -19.60
N LEU A 139 1.60 10.60 -18.77
CA LEU A 139 2.45 10.33 -17.61
C LEU A 139 3.91 10.10 -18.04
N TYR A 140 4.15 9.21 -19.01
CA TYR A 140 5.50 8.96 -19.53
C TYR A 140 6.18 10.24 -20.03
N ARG A 141 5.47 11.04 -20.84
CA ARG A 141 6.00 12.32 -21.35
C ARG A 141 6.26 13.33 -20.24
N HIS A 142 5.42 13.37 -19.20
CA HIS A 142 5.59 14.26 -18.06
C HIS A 142 6.79 13.87 -17.21
N LEU A 143 6.90 12.58 -16.84
CA LEU A 143 7.99 12.08 -16.00
C LEU A 143 9.37 12.13 -16.68
N LYS A 144 9.39 12.12 -18.02
CA LYS A 144 10.62 12.27 -18.82
C LYS A 144 11.22 13.68 -18.72
N ARG A 145 10.43 14.69 -18.34
CA ARG A 145 10.94 16.05 -18.17
C ARG A 145 11.86 16.11 -16.95
N PRO A 146 12.99 16.85 -17.03
CA PRO A 146 13.84 17.09 -15.87
C PRO A 146 13.06 17.75 -14.74
N ARG A 147 13.40 17.38 -13.50
CA ARG A 147 12.79 17.95 -12.29
C ARG A 147 13.50 19.19 -11.78
N LYS A 148 14.72 19.44 -12.28
CA LYS A 148 15.53 20.59 -11.89
C LYS A 148 14.68 21.88 -11.94
N ASP A 149 14.66 22.60 -10.83
CA ASP A 149 13.95 23.88 -10.62
C ASP A 149 12.41 23.81 -10.74
N THR A 150 11.82 22.63 -10.95
CA THR A 150 10.37 22.46 -11.16
C THR A 150 9.69 21.59 -10.10
N ALA A 151 10.37 20.59 -9.55
CA ALA A 151 9.77 19.68 -8.56
C ALA A 151 10.80 19.10 -7.57
N ASP A 152 10.96 19.75 -6.42
CA ASP A 152 11.68 19.20 -5.25
C ASP A 152 10.90 18.02 -4.64
N ARG A 153 9.57 18.15 -4.56
CA ARG A 153 8.64 17.10 -4.13
C ARG A 153 7.83 16.64 -5.33
N ARG A 154 7.80 15.32 -5.57
CA ARG A 154 6.97 14.68 -6.59
C ARG A 154 6.14 13.57 -5.97
N ILE A 155 4.84 13.60 -6.19
CA ILE A 155 3.94 12.52 -5.78
C ILE A 155 3.28 11.94 -7.02
N ILE A 156 3.31 10.63 -7.14
CA ILE A 156 2.69 9.88 -8.23
C ILE A 156 1.69 8.93 -7.60
N TYR A 157 0.42 9.21 -7.80
CA TYR A 157 -0.68 8.35 -7.39
C TYR A 157 -1.22 7.60 -8.61
N ALA A 158 -1.45 6.29 -8.51
CA ALA A 158 -2.14 5.53 -9.55
C ALA A 158 -3.17 4.57 -8.96
N MET A 159 -4.36 4.58 -9.55
CA MET A 159 -5.43 3.64 -9.23
C MET A 159 -5.33 2.44 -10.16
N ASP A 160 -5.61 1.25 -9.61
CA ASP A 160 -5.68 -0.01 -10.36
C ASP A 160 -4.51 -0.16 -11.36
N LEU A 161 -3.28 0.00 -10.84
CA LEU A 161 -2.05 0.10 -11.63
C LEU A 161 -1.99 -0.95 -12.74
N ASN A 162 -2.13 -0.50 -13.98
CA ASN A 162 -2.13 -1.36 -15.17
C ASN A 162 -0.71 -1.47 -15.77
N PRO A 163 -0.46 -2.46 -16.66
CA PRO A 163 0.85 -2.68 -17.25
C PRO A 163 1.46 -1.45 -17.94
N THR A 164 0.66 -0.71 -18.72
CA THR A 164 1.13 0.44 -19.50
C THR A 164 1.58 1.60 -18.58
N THR A 165 0.81 1.90 -17.53
CA THR A 165 1.16 2.91 -16.52
C THR A 165 2.35 2.46 -15.67
N ALA A 166 2.42 1.18 -15.29
CA ALA A 166 3.57 0.63 -14.58
C ALA A 166 4.85 0.80 -15.40
N LEU A 167 4.80 0.50 -16.71
CA LEU A 167 5.95 0.68 -17.59
C LEU A 167 6.32 2.16 -17.77
N ALA A 168 5.33 3.05 -17.91
CA ALA A 168 5.56 4.50 -17.97
C ALA A 168 6.31 5.02 -16.73
N ILE A 169 6.01 4.47 -15.55
CA ILE A 169 6.72 4.78 -14.29
C ILE A 169 8.13 4.19 -14.32
N ILE A 170 8.27 2.90 -14.61
CA ILE A 170 9.56 2.18 -14.63
C ILE A 170 10.57 2.86 -15.56
N MET A 171 10.15 3.26 -16.76
CA MET A 171 11.00 3.95 -17.73
C MET A 171 11.54 5.29 -17.23
N ASN A 172 10.92 5.87 -16.20
CA ASN A 172 11.27 7.16 -15.64
C ASN A 172 11.80 7.09 -14.19
N VAL A 173 12.04 5.89 -13.66
CA VAL A 173 12.77 5.73 -12.40
C VAL A 173 14.21 6.21 -12.60
N ALA A 174 14.77 6.93 -11.61
CA ALA A 174 16.17 7.28 -11.65
C ALA A 174 17.02 6.01 -11.54
N SER A 175 17.96 5.83 -12.46
CA SER A 175 18.86 4.67 -12.54
C SER A 175 19.63 4.41 -11.24
N LEU A 176 19.90 5.48 -10.47
CA LEU A 176 20.57 5.38 -9.18
C LEU A 176 19.76 4.54 -8.16
N HIS A 177 18.43 4.55 -8.24
CA HIS A 177 17.57 3.78 -7.31
C HIS A 177 17.39 2.33 -7.73
N VAL A 178 17.77 1.98 -8.96
CA VAL A 178 17.62 0.61 -9.49
C VAL A 178 18.76 -0.29 -9.02
N THR A 179 19.95 0.28 -8.81
CA THR A 179 21.17 -0.46 -8.49
C THR A 179 21.47 -0.51 -7.00
N GLU A 180 21.38 0.61 -6.29
CA GLU A 180 21.55 0.68 -4.84
C GLU A 180 20.92 2.00 -4.32
N PRO A 181 19.94 1.96 -3.39
CA PRO A 181 19.30 3.18 -2.91
C PRO A 181 20.31 4.04 -2.14
N ARG A 182 20.79 5.14 -2.76
CA ARG A 182 21.75 6.09 -2.17
C ARG A 182 21.12 7.11 -1.22
N GLY A 183 19.86 6.92 -0.86
CA GLY A 183 19.04 7.82 -0.05
C GLY A 183 18.31 7.10 1.08
N PHE A 184 17.14 7.61 1.44
CA PHE A 184 16.20 6.90 2.32
C PHE A 184 15.10 6.26 1.49
N VAL A 185 14.50 5.19 2.02
CA VAL A 185 13.27 4.58 1.53
C VAL A 185 12.37 4.29 2.72
N LEU A 186 11.14 4.76 2.66
CA LEU A 186 10.06 4.48 3.61
C LEU A 186 8.92 3.86 2.80
N GLU A 187 8.54 2.62 3.10
CA GLU A 187 7.48 1.96 2.36
C GLU A 187 6.54 1.17 3.27
N PHE A 188 5.29 1.06 2.82
CA PHE A 188 4.32 0.14 3.40
C PHE A 188 3.46 -0.48 2.30
N HIS A 189 2.99 -1.69 2.57
CA HIS A 189 2.05 -2.42 1.74
C HIS A 189 0.98 -3.02 2.64
N ILE A 190 -0.25 -2.52 2.54
CA ILE A 190 -1.36 -2.95 3.38
C ILE A 190 -2.32 -3.77 2.51
N PRO A 191 -2.24 -5.10 2.55
CA PRO A 191 -3.29 -5.95 1.97
C PRO A 191 -4.52 -5.91 2.87
N TYR A 192 -5.70 -5.83 2.26
CA TYR A 192 -6.98 -5.85 2.97
C TYR A 192 -8.07 -6.46 2.09
N PHE A 193 -9.26 -6.57 2.65
CA PHE A 193 -10.43 -7.06 1.94
C PHE A 193 -11.54 -6.02 2.04
N ALA A 194 -12.14 -5.69 0.90
CA ALA A 194 -13.28 -4.79 0.84
C ALA A 194 -14.57 -5.59 0.66
N LEU A 195 -15.56 -5.31 1.51
CA LEU A 195 -16.89 -5.91 1.40
C LEU A 195 -17.79 -4.99 0.58
N ARG A 196 -18.37 -5.47 -0.53
CA ARG A 196 -19.32 -4.68 -1.31
C ARG A 196 -20.54 -5.50 -1.71
N THR A 197 -21.67 -4.83 -1.71
CA THR A 197 -22.92 -5.34 -2.30
C THR A 197 -22.89 -5.05 -3.79
N ASP A 198 -22.89 -6.08 -4.63
CA ASP A 198 -22.99 -5.88 -6.08
C ASP A 198 -23.95 -6.90 -6.71
N LYS A 199 -24.59 -6.52 -7.82
CA LYS A 199 -25.41 -7.43 -8.61
C LYS A 199 -24.54 -8.46 -9.33
N GLU A 200 -23.32 -8.08 -9.68
CA GLU A 200 -22.31 -8.93 -10.30
C GLU A 200 -20.94 -8.65 -9.68
N SER A 201 -20.19 -9.71 -9.38
CA SER A 201 -18.83 -9.55 -8.85
C SER A 201 -17.96 -8.83 -9.87
N ARG A 202 -17.31 -7.75 -9.44
CA ARG A 202 -16.36 -7.06 -10.30
C ARG A 202 -15.09 -7.89 -10.45
N ARG A 203 -14.60 -7.96 -11.68
CA ARG A 203 -13.32 -8.61 -11.98
C ARG A 203 -12.24 -7.55 -12.07
N ASP A 204 -11.13 -7.83 -11.42
CA ASP A 204 -9.90 -7.09 -11.67
C ASP A 204 -9.42 -7.45 -13.08
N GLU A 205 -9.49 -6.49 -14.01
CA GLU A 205 -9.09 -6.69 -15.41
C GLU A 205 -7.62 -7.10 -15.55
N ARG A 206 -6.79 -6.78 -14.55
CA ARG A 206 -5.38 -7.16 -14.49
C ARG A 206 -5.19 -8.64 -14.14
N GLY A 207 -6.19 -9.24 -13.48
CA GLY A 207 -6.15 -10.61 -12.94
C GLY A 207 -5.22 -10.77 -11.74
N LEU A 208 -4.94 -9.69 -11.00
CA LEU A 208 -4.03 -9.67 -9.86
C LEU A 208 -4.75 -9.85 -8.52
N ARG A 209 -6.05 -9.61 -8.49
CA ARG A 209 -6.91 -9.72 -7.31
C ARG A 209 -8.08 -10.65 -7.54
N LYS A 210 -8.52 -11.30 -6.46
CA LYS A 210 -9.68 -12.19 -6.47
C LYS A 210 -10.87 -11.52 -5.81
N CYS A 211 -12.07 -11.91 -6.25
CA CYS A 211 -13.32 -11.61 -5.58
C CYS A 211 -14.02 -12.94 -5.23
N ARG A 212 -14.74 -12.97 -4.11
CA ARG A 212 -15.46 -14.17 -3.64
C ARG A 212 -16.79 -13.78 -3.01
N TYR A 213 -17.82 -14.56 -3.28
CA TYR A 213 -19.11 -14.40 -2.61
C TYR A 213 -19.06 -14.98 -1.20
N ILE A 214 -19.75 -14.32 -0.26
CA ILE A 214 -19.92 -14.84 1.11
C ILE A 214 -20.88 -16.04 1.12
N GLN A 215 -21.91 -16.01 0.28
CA GLN A 215 -22.93 -17.06 0.18
C GLN A 215 -22.98 -17.64 -1.25
N ALA A 216 -23.36 -18.92 -1.37
CA ALA A 216 -23.51 -19.56 -2.67
C ALA A 216 -24.65 -18.91 -3.48
N PRO A 217 -24.58 -18.88 -4.83
CA PRO A 217 -25.54 -18.16 -5.68
C PRO A 217 -27.00 -18.67 -5.70
N GLY A 218 -27.42 -19.54 -4.77
CA GLY A 218 -28.74 -20.18 -4.77
C GLY A 218 -29.82 -19.49 -3.93
N GLY A 219 -29.49 -18.44 -3.16
CA GLY A 219 -30.45 -17.74 -2.31
C GLY A 219 -31.21 -16.63 -3.04
N SER A 220 -32.50 -16.50 -2.77
CA SER A 220 -33.45 -15.50 -3.29
C SER A 220 -33.12 -14.01 -2.97
N ARG A 221 -31.89 -13.70 -2.52
CA ARG A 221 -31.44 -12.34 -2.22
C ARG A 221 -31.04 -11.62 -3.52
N ARG A 222 -31.75 -10.53 -3.84
CA ARG A 222 -31.49 -9.62 -4.98
C ARG A 222 -30.12 -8.92 -4.95
N HIS A 223 -29.36 -9.09 -3.87
CA HIS A 223 -28.07 -8.47 -3.61
C HIS A 223 -27.16 -9.48 -2.93
N GLN A 224 -26.03 -9.81 -3.55
CA GLN A 224 -25.02 -10.70 -2.98
C GLN A 224 -23.82 -9.90 -2.49
N GLU A 225 -23.35 -10.25 -1.31
CA GLU A 225 -22.17 -9.66 -0.70
C GLU A 225 -20.92 -10.35 -1.23
N CYS A 226 -19.98 -9.54 -1.71
CA CYS A 226 -18.74 -10.01 -2.30
C CYS A 226 -17.55 -9.38 -1.56
N ILE A 227 -16.57 -10.22 -1.27
CA ILE A 227 -15.30 -9.87 -0.66
C ILE A 227 -14.27 -9.72 -1.79
N TYR A 228 -13.61 -8.56 -1.84
CA TYR A 228 -12.61 -8.21 -2.83
C TYR A 228 -11.23 -8.10 -2.19
N GLU A 229 -10.24 -8.81 -2.73
CA GLU A 229 -8.83 -8.64 -2.34
C GLU A 229 -8.32 -7.28 -2.83
N ALA A 230 -7.79 -6.46 -1.93
CA ALA A 230 -7.27 -5.14 -2.29
C ALA A 230 -5.93 -4.86 -1.60
N GLN A 231 -5.18 -3.93 -2.15
CA GLN A 231 -3.91 -3.49 -1.58
C GLN A 231 -3.74 -1.98 -1.74
N ILE A 232 -3.22 -1.35 -0.69
CA ILE A 232 -2.65 0.00 -0.75
C ILE A 232 -1.14 -0.14 -0.59
N SER A 233 -0.38 0.58 -1.40
CA SER A 233 1.07 0.61 -1.32
C SER A 233 1.57 2.05 -1.44
N LEU A 234 2.46 2.44 -0.54
CA LEU A 234 3.15 3.72 -0.59
C LEU A 234 4.65 3.48 -0.46
N MET A 235 5.43 4.13 -1.32
CA MET A 235 6.88 4.20 -1.19
C MET A 235 7.28 5.67 -1.27
N VAL A 236 7.97 6.17 -0.26
CA VAL A 236 8.56 7.51 -0.19
C VAL A 236 10.07 7.36 -0.14
N PHE A 237 10.79 7.96 -1.08
CA PHE A 237 12.23 7.84 -1.17
C PHE A 237 12.86 9.14 -1.68
N GLY A 238 14.14 9.32 -1.41
CA GLY A 238 14.87 10.49 -1.89
C GLY A 238 16.27 10.60 -1.31
N MET A 239 17.06 11.50 -1.89
CA MET A 239 18.43 11.78 -1.44
C MET A 239 18.47 12.58 -0.13
N GLY A 240 17.35 13.17 0.28
CA GLY A 240 17.20 13.90 1.53
C GLY A 240 15.80 14.50 1.67
N GLU A 241 15.55 15.21 2.76
CA GLU A 241 14.21 15.74 3.09
C GLU A 241 13.75 16.84 2.13
N PHE A 242 14.66 17.38 1.32
CA PHE A 242 14.36 18.41 0.33
C PHE A 242 13.97 17.89 -1.04
N PHE A 243 14.47 16.73 -1.44
CA PHE A 243 14.28 16.21 -2.79
C PHE A 243 13.88 14.76 -2.70
N TRP A 244 12.57 14.52 -2.82
CA TRP A 244 11.99 13.21 -2.61
C TRP A 244 10.82 12.95 -3.55
N THR A 245 10.43 11.68 -3.64
CA THR A 245 9.34 11.18 -4.45
C THR A 245 8.51 10.18 -3.68
N ALA A 246 7.19 10.27 -3.85
CA ALA A 246 6.27 9.27 -3.36
C ALA A 246 5.55 8.57 -4.53
N TYR A 247 5.53 7.25 -4.51
CA TYR A 247 4.63 6.45 -5.33
C TYR A 247 3.53 5.89 -4.44
N CYS A 248 2.27 6.10 -4.81
CA CYS A 248 1.12 5.53 -4.13
C CYS A 248 0.26 4.74 -5.13
N PHE A 249 0.07 3.46 -4.87
CA PHE A 249 -0.74 2.56 -5.69
C PHE A 249 -1.90 2.04 -4.86
N VAL A 250 -3.12 2.22 -5.36
CA VAL A 250 -4.35 1.83 -4.65
C VAL A 250 -5.23 1.01 -5.59
N ASP A 251 -5.61 -0.18 -5.15
CA ASP A 251 -6.64 -0.96 -5.83
C ASP A 251 -8.03 -0.35 -5.53
N THR A 252 -8.78 -0.03 -6.59
CA THR A 252 -10.11 0.59 -6.50
C THR A 252 -11.18 -0.16 -7.30
N TYR A 253 -10.80 -1.21 -8.04
CA TYR A 253 -11.66 -1.99 -8.95
C TYR A 253 -12.96 -2.51 -8.31
N TYR A 254 -12.95 -2.73 -7.00
CA TYR A 254 -14.10 -3.22 -6.23
C TYR A 254 -15.17 -2.14 -6.00
N SER A 255 -14.88 -0.86 -6.26
CA SER A 255 -15.77 0.26 -5.98
C SER A 255 -16.03 1.11 -7.23
N ARG A 256 -17.18 1.80 -7.27
CA ARG A 256 -17.42 2.89 -8.24
C ARG A 256 -16.88 4.23 -7.70
N GLN A 257 -16.15 4.21 -6.59
CA GLN A 257 -15.77 5.41 -5.83
C GLN A 257 -14.59 6.15 -6.46
N GLU A 258 -14.49 7.42 -6.05
CA GLU A 258 -13.58 8.50 -6.44
C GLU A 258 -12.57 8.19 -7.55
N SER A 259 -12.93 8.60 -8.78
CA SER A 259 -11.95 8.71 -9.85
C SER A 259 -10.87 9.73 -9.48
N THR A 260 -9.71 9.67 -10.14
CA THR A 260 -8.67 10.70 -10.07
C THR A 260 -9.24 12.11 -10.27
N GLY A 261 -10.22 12.26 -11.18
CA GLY A 261 -10.93 13.51 -11.43
C GLY A 261 -11.70 14.04 -10.20
N SER A 262 -12.13 13.18 -9.28
CA SER A 262 -12.71 13.59 -8.00
C SER A 262 -11.68 14.29 -7.12
N TYR A 263 -10.50 13.68 -6.94
CA TYR A 263 -9.42 14.26 -6.13
C TYR A 263 -8.93 15.61 -6.68
N LEU A 264 -8.75 15.68 -8.00
CA LEU A 264 -8.33 16.92 -8.69
C LEU A 264 -9.38 18.03 -8.52
N ARG A 265 -10.67 17.71 -8.70
CA ARG A 265 -11.76 18.69 -8.54
C ARG A 265 -11.87 19.18 -7.10
N LYS A 266 -11.71 18.28 -6.12
CA LYS A 266 -11.74 18.62 -4.68
C LYS A 266 -10.46 19.28 -4.18
N LYS A 267 -9.40 19.33 -5.00
CA LYS A 267 -8.05 19.75 -4.59
C LYS A 267 -7.61 19.04 -3.30
N SER A 268 -7.70 17.72 -3.33
CA SER A 268 -7.39 16.85 -2.19
C SER A 268 -6.27 15.89 -2.55
N ASP A 269 -5.42 15.57 -1.58
CA ASP A 269 -4.30 14.64 -1.73
C ASP A 269 -4.82 13.21 -1.95
N ALA A 270 -4.60 12.68 -3.14
CA ALA A 270 -5.08 11.36 -3.52
C ALA A 270 -4.44 10.21 -2.70
N PRO A 271 -3.14 10.21 -2.39
CA PRO A 271 -2.55 9.18 -1.52
C PRO A 271 -3.16 9.10 -0.13
N SER A 272 -3.61 10.22 0.46
CA SER A 272 -4.36 10.23 1.71
C SER A 272 -5.80 9.71 1.58
N GLY A 273 -6.31 9.48 0.37
CA GLY A 273 -7.73 9.15 0.16
C GLY A 273 -8.64 10.38 0.23
N GLY A 274 -8.08 11.57 -0.02
CA GLY A 274 -8.80 12.83 -0.04
C GLY A 274 -8.94 13.53 1.33
N TYR A 275 -8.30 13.02 2.38
CA TYR A 275 -8.36 13.58 3.74
C TYR A 275 -7.44 14.79 3.93
N LEU A 276 -6.31 14.84 3.22
CA LEU A 276 -5.43 16.00 3.24
C LEU A 276 -5.78 16.97 2.10
N LYS A 277 -5.68 18.26 2.40
CA LYS A 277 -5.86 19.31 1.40
C LYS A 277 -4.60 19.43 0.54
N GLN A 278 -4.79 19.51 -0.77
CA GLN A 278 -3.69 19.71 -1.72
C GLN A 278 -2.99 21.06 -1.51
N GLU A 279 -3.68 22.11 -1.08
CA GLU A 279 -3.13 23.45 -0.88
C GLU A 279 -2.26 23.60 0.37
N SER A 280 -2.30 22.61 1.27
CA SER A 280 -1.52 22.58 2.52
C SER A 280 -0.65 21.31 2.55
N PRO A 281 0.38 21.22 1.68
CA PRO A 281 1.15 19.99 1.51
C PRO A 281 2.00 19.68 2.75
N ILE A 282 2.14 18.40 3.05
CA ILE A 282 3.17 17.94 3.98
C ILE A 282 4.47 17.79 3.21
N TRP A 283 5.47 18.49 3.72
CA TRP A 283 6.78 18.64 3.09
C TRP A 283 7.83 17.68 3.62
N ASP A 284 7.78 17.36 4.92
CA ASP A 284 8.69 16.38 5.54
C ASP A 284 8.27 14.98 5.07
N PRO A 285 9.20 14.18 4.49
CA PRO A 285 8.85 12.88 3.94
C PRO A 285 8.44 11.85 5.00
N ARG A 286 9.00 11.93 6.22
CA ARG A 286 8.65 11.03 7.34
C ARG A 286 7.26 11.33 7.85
N TYR A 287 6.93 12.61 7.99
CA TYR A 287 5.61 13.07 8.40
C TYR A 287 4.56 12.76 7.35
N TYR A 288 4.88 12.96 6.06
CA TYR A 288 3.98 12.57 4.98
C TYR A 288 3.72 11.05 4.99
N PHE A 289 4.79 10.24 5.08
CA PHE A 289 4.70 8.79 5.16
C PHE A 289 3.79 8.32 6.31
N LEU A 290 4.05 8.78 7.55
CA LEU A 290 3.26 8.36 8.71
C LEU A 290 1.83 8.88 8.66
N THR A 291 1.59 10.07 8.11
CA THR A 291 0.24 10.63 7.98
C THR A 291 -0.58 9.82 6.97
N VAL A 292 0.00 9.48 5.83
CA VAL A 292 -0.70 8.64 4.85
C VAL A 292 -0.90 7.22 5.40
N LEU A 293 0.09 6.65 6.10
CA LEU A 293 -0.04 5.37 6.78
C LEU A 293 -1.19 5.37 7.80
N SER A 294 -1.27 6.39 8.65
CA SER A 294 -2.32 6.49 9.68
C SER A 294 -3.72 6.57 9.08
N ILE A 295 -3.89 7.41 8.05
CA ILE A 295 -5.18 7.56 7.36
C ILE A 295 -5.56 6.25 6.65
N ARG A 296 -4.63 5.62 5.93
CA ARG A 296 -4.91 4.39 5.20
C ARG A 296 -5.10 3.19 6.11
N LEU A 297 -4.41 3.10 7.23
CA LEU A 297 -4.65 2.06 8.23
C LEU A 297 -6.02 2.22 8.88
N SER A 298 -6.46 3.46 9.12
CA SER A 298 -7.82 3.74 9.59
C SER A 298 -8.89 3.30 8.59
N GLN A 299 -8.71 3.63 7.30
CA GLN A 299 -9.57 3.13 6.22
C GLN A 299 -9.62 1.59 6.21
N VAL A 300 -8.47 0.93 6.32
CA VAL A 300 -8.37 -0.53 6.34
C VAL A 300 -9.04 -1.13 7.60
N SER A 301 -8.91 -0.48 8.76
CA SER A 301 -9.62 -0.88 9.98
C SER A 301 -11.14 -0.88 9.79
N LEU A 302 -11.68 0.14 9.12
CA LEU A 302 -13.11 0.22 8.82
C LEU A 302 -13.57 -0.91 7.88
N GLU A 303 -12.80 -1.19 6.82
CA GLU A 303 -13.11 -2.30 5.88
C GLU A 303 -13.09 -3.66 6.59
N TRP A 304 -12.10 -3.90 7.46
CA TRP A 304 -12.01 -5.11 8.27
C TRP A 304 -13.16 -5.21 9.27
N THR A 305 -13.52 -4.10 9.91
CA THR A 305 -14.63 -4.07 10.88
C THR A 305 -15.94 -4.46 10.20
N ALA A 306 -16.26 -3.82 9.07
CA ALA A 306 -17.46 -4.13 8.31
C ALA A 306 -17.47 -5.60 7.85
N LEU A 307 -16.34 -6.10 7.34
CA LEU A 307 -16.22 -7.49 6.91
C LEU A 307 -16.46 -8.48 8.06
N VAL A 308 -15.82 -8.28 9.21
CA VAL A 308 -15.93 -9.20 10.34
C VAL A 308 -17.35 -9.17 10.91
N GLN A 309 -17.97 -8.00 11.07
CA GLN A 309 -19.35 -7.89 11.54
C GLN A 309 -20.32 -8.63 10.62
N THR A 310 -20.24 -8.42 9.31
CA THR A 310 -21.09 -9.13 8.35
C THR A 310 -20.84 -10.64 8.35
N LEU A 311 -19.60 -11.08 8.56
CA LEU A 311 -19.31 -12.51 8.71
C LEU A 311 -19.90 -13.07 10.00
N GLU A 312 -19.86 -12.34 11.11
CA GLU A 312 -20.48 -12.80 12.36
C GLU A 312 -22.00 -12.95 12.23
N GLU A 313 -22.67 -12.00 11.57
CA GLU A 313 -24.12 -12.08 11.31
C GLU A 313 -24.48 -13.26 10.40
N ASN A 314 -23.66 -13.55 9.38
CA ASN A 314 -23.94 -14.61 8.41
C ASN A 314 -23.52 -16.02 8.90
N LEU A 315 -22.68 -16.11 9.92
CA LEU A 315 -22.18 -17.39 10.47
C LEU A 315 -22.91 -17.81 11.75
N ASP A 316 -24.02 -17.15 12.10
CA ASP A 316 -24.79 -17.46 13.30
C ASP A 316 -25.42 -18.86 13.19
N PRO A 317 -25.08 -19.81 14.09
CA PRO A 317 -25.49 -21.22 14.01
C PRO A 317 -27.00 -21.51 14.13
N HIS A 318 -27.84 -20.49 14.33
CA HIS A 318 -29.28 -20.69 14.54
C HIS A 318 -30.14 -20.75 13.27
N SER A 319 -29.60 -20.54 12.07
CA SER A 319 -30.43 -20.47 10.85
C SER A 319 -30.70 -21.79 10.12
N ASP A 320 -29.89 -22.84 10.31
CA ASP A 320 -29.85 -23.98 9.37
C ASP A 320 -30.03 -25.36 10.05
N VAL A 321 -30.95 -25.47 11.02
CA VAL A 321 -31.32 -26.79 11.58
C VAL A 321 -32.39 -27.51 10.73
N ASP A 322 -33.05 -26.81 9.80
CA ASP A 322 -34.27 -27.32 9.15
C ASP A 322 -34.09 -27.97 7.76
N ASP A 323 -32.90 -27.95 7.16
CA ASP A 323 -32.72 -28.53 5.80
C ASP A 323 -31.48 -29.44 5.67
N LEU A 324 -31.55 -30.61 6.33
CA LEU A 324 -30.55 -31.68 6.29
C LEU A 324 -30.54 -32.48 4.96
N SER A 325 -31.11 -31.95 3.88
CA SER A 325 -31.43 -32.73 2.68
C SER A 325 -30.25 -33.05 1.75
N THR A 326 -29.05 -32.47 1.93
CA THR A 326 -27.85 -32.82 1.14
C THR A 326 -26.51 -32.74 1.91
N GLY A 327 -26.24 -33.72 2.78
CA GLY A 327 -25.06 -33.72 3.67
C GLY A 327 -23.68 -33.50 3.01
N VAL A 328 -23.49 -33.87 1.73
CA VAL A 328 -22.22 -33.68 1.02
C VAL A 328 -21.97 -32.23 0.58
N GLU A 329 -22.98 -31.57 -0.01
CA GLU A 329 -22.85 -30.18 -0.47
C GLU A 329 -22.74 -29.22 0.71
N TRP A 330 -23.47 -29.50 1.79
CA TRP A 330 -23.36 -28.78 3.05
C TRP A 330 -21.96 -28.88 3.69
N THR A 331 -21.35 -30.07 3.72
CA THR A 331 -19.99 -30.28 4.25
C THR A 331 -18.94 -29.54 3.41
N LYS A 332 -19.12 -29.54 2.08
CA LYS A 332 -18.27 -28.81 1.14
C LYS A 332 -18.37 -27.29 1.36
N GLN A 333 -19.58 -26.75 1.47
CA GLN A 333 -19.80 -25.33 1.76
C GLN A 333 -19.17 -24.93 3.09
N ARG A 334 -19.36 -25.72 4.16
CA ARG A 334 -18.77 -25.44 5.48
C ARG A 334 -17.24 -25.45 5.45
N THR A 335 -16.65 -26.41 4.74
CA THR A 335 -15.18 -26.48 4.57
C THR A 335 -14.65 -25.26 3.80
N GLN A 336 -15.36 -24.81 2.76
CA GLN A 336 -15.01 -23.60 2.03
C GLN A 336 -15.08 -22.35 2.91
N THR A 337 -16.14 -22.23 3.72
CA THR A 337 -16.31 -21.14 4.69
C THR A 337 -15.17 -21.10 5.70
N ILE A 338 -14.84 -22.24 6.34
CA ILE A 338 -13.70 -22.34 7.26
C ILE A 338 -12.39 -21.92 6.58
N GLY A 339 -12.18 -22.38 5.35
CA GLY A 339 -11.01 -21.99 4.54
C GLY A 339 -10.94 -20.48 4.28
N ALA A 340 -12.07 -19.85 3.98
CA ALA A 340 -12.14 -18.40 3.76
C ALA A 340 -11.84 -17.62 5.05
N VAL A 341 -12.48 -17.96 6.18
CA VAL A 341 -12.25 -17.31 7.47
C VAL A 341 -10.79 -17.47 7.92
N ARG A 342 -10.19 -18.65 7.72
CA ARG A 342 -8.75 -18.87 7.97
C ARG A 342 -7.87 -17.97 7.11
N GLN A 343 -8.20 -17.78 5.82
CA GLN A 343 -7.44 -16.89 4.94
C GLN A 343 -7.50 -15.43 5.45
N LEU A 344 -8.68 -14.97 5.86
CA LEU A 344 -8.89 -13.64 6.42
C LEU A 344 -8.07 -13.45 7.71
N ARG A 345 -8.22 -14.36 8.67
CA ARG A 345 -7.45 -14.37 9.93
C ARG A 345 -5.94 -14.33 9.66
N ASN A 346 -5.45 -15.18 8.76
CA ASN A 346 -4.02 -15.26 8.45
C ASN A 346 -3.51 -13.97 7.79
N CYS A 347 -4.32 -13.30 6.95
CA CYS A 347 -3.96 -12.02 6.36
C CYS A 347 -3.81 -10.94 7.44
N LEU A 348 -4.80 -10.84 8.33
CA LEU A 348 -4.81 -9.87 9.42
C LEU A 348 -3.68 -10.13 10.43
N GLY A 349 -3.41 -11.39 10.76
CA GLY A 349 -2.28 -11.78 11.61
C GLY A 349 -0.93 -11.38 11.02
N LYS A 350 -0.75 -11.50 9.69
CA LYS A 350 0.46 -11.01 9.00
C LYS A 350 0.58 -9.50 9.06
N LEU A 351 -0.52 -8.77 8.83
CA LEU A 351 -0.53 -7.31 8.93
C LEU A 351 -0.11 -6.84 10.34
N LEU A 352 -0.65 -7.46 11.39
CA LEU A 352 -0.31 -7.17 12.78
C LEU A 352 1.15 -7.52 13.11
N ALA A 353 1.65 -8.66 12.62
CA ALA A 353 3.05 -9.04 12.81
C ALA A 353 4.01 -8.03 12.16
N THR A 354 3.72 -7.61 10.92
CA THR A 354 4.50 -6.58 10.22
C THR A 354 4.45 -5.24 10.94
N TRP A 355 3.28 -4.82 11.43
CA TRP A 355 3.14 -3.61 12.25
C TRP A 355 3.99 -3.68 13.52
N ASN A 356 3.93 -4.78 14.28
CA ASN A 356 4.71 -4.92 15.50
C ASN A 356 6.22 -4.88 15.24
N ALA A 357 6.68 -5.47 14.13
CA ALA A 357 8.08 -5.38 13.71
C ALA A 357 8.46 -3.92 13.36
N PHE A 358 7.60 -3.20 12.64
CA PHE A 358 7.80 -1.78 12.35
C PHE A 358 7.86 -0.91 13.63
N ASP A 359 6.90 -1.05 14.54
CA ASP A 359 6.84 -0.26 15.78
C ASP A 359 8.04 -0.55 16.70
N SER A 360 8.49 -1.80 16.77
CA SER A 360 9.62 -2.20 17.64
C SER A 360 11.00 -1.91 17.04
N GLU A 361 11.18 -2.07 15.73
CA GLU A 361 12.51 -2.01 15.10
C GLU A 361 12.77 -0.70 14.35
N GLN A 362 11.72 -0.02 13.87
CA GLN A 362 11.84 1.10 12.93
C GLN A 362 11.32 2.43 13.51
N SER A 363 10.68 2.43 14.69
CA SER A 363 10.19 3.65 15.33
C SER A 363 11.31 4.65 15.68
N THR A 364 12.54 4.17 15.87
CA THR A 364 13.72 5.01 16.17
C THR A 364 14.06 5.99 15.05
N TYR A 365 13.70 5.71 13.79
CA TYR A 365 13.90 6.64 12.67
C TYR A 365 13.07 7.92 12.77
N PHE A 366 12.05 7.90 13.62
CA PHE A 366 11.16 9.03 13.84
C PHE A 366 11.50 9.82 15.10
N GLY A 367 12.60 9.51 15.80
CA GLY A 367 13.09 10.32 16.92
C GLY A 367 12.01 10.56 17.99
N LEU A 368 11.27 9.51 18.38
CA LEU A 368 10.12 9.65 19.29
C LEU A 368 10.49 10.20 20.68
N ASP A 369 11.77 10.15 21.04
CA ASP A 369 12.33 10.71 22.28
C ASP A 369 12.83 12.16 22.12
N GLU A 370 12.82 12.71 20.90
CA GLU A 370 13.28 14.08 20.62
C GLU A 370 12.17 15.12 20.91
N GLU A 371 12.57 16.31 21.33
CA GLU A 371 11.66 17.42 21.59
C GLU A 371 11.41 18.27 20.34
N GLY A 372 10.19 18.80 20.22
CA GLY A 372 9.82 19.73 19.15
C GLY A 372 8.54 19.32 18.42
N ALA A 373 7.92 20.30 17.75
CA ALA A 373 6.61 20.14 17.14
C ALA A 373 6.52 18.98 16.14
N LEU A 374 7.59 18.70 15.37
CA LEU A 374 7.62 17.56 14.44
C LEU A 374 7.51 16.21 15.19
N PHE A 375 8.29 16.07 16.26
CA PHE A 375 8.34 14.84 17.05
C PHE A 375 7.08 14.64 17.88
N ASP A 376 6.43 15.73 18.32
CA ASP A 376 5.09 15.68 18.90
C ASP A 376 4.07 15.09 17.90
N GLN A 377 4.12 15.50 16.63
CA GLN A 377 3.27 14.93 15.59
C GLN A 377 3.58 13.44 15.35
N PHE A 378 4.85 13.06 15.32
CA PHE A 378 5.22 11.65 15.21
C PHE A 378 4.68 10.83 16.38
N ARG A 379 4.83 11.29 17.62
CA ARG A 379 4.25 10.62 18.80
C ARG A 379 2.73 10.49 18.69
N GLY A 380 2.04 11.54 18.28
CA GLY A 380 0.59 11.52 18.05
C GLY A 380 0.19 10.47 17.01
N LEU A 381 0.88 10.44 15.87
CA LEU A 381 0.64 9.46 14.80
C LEU A 381 0.93 8.02 15.25
N PHE A 382 2.01 7.77 15.98
CA PHE A 382 2.31 6.45 16.54
C PHE A 382 1.27 6.02 17.57
N SER A 383 0.79 6.93 18.43
CA SER A 383 -0.29 6.63 19.37
C SER A 383 -1.56 6.19 18.62
N TYR A 384 -1.95 6.94 17.59
CA TYR A 384 -3.11 6.60 16.77
C TYR A 384 -2.95 5.28 16.00
N LEU A 385 -1.76 5.03 15.45
CA LEU A 385 -1.47 3.77 14.76
C LEU A 385 -1.54 2.56 15.71
N ARG A 386 -1.04 2.70 16.95
CA ARG A 386 -1.16 1.66 17.99
C ARG A 386 -2.60 1.39 18.37
N GLU A 387 -3.43 2.42 18.45
CA GLU A 387 -4.89 2.28 18.66
C GLU A 387 -5.52 1.48 17.52
N LYS A 388 -5.24 1.84 16.25
CA LYS A 388 -5.74 1.10 15.08
C LYS A 388 -5.22 -0.34 15.02
N ALA A 389 -3.98 -0.59 15.41
CA ALA A 389 -3.45 -1.93 15.53
C ALA A 389 -4.15 -2.75 16.63
N ALA A 390 -4.54 -2.11 17.74
CA ALA A 390 -5.32 -2.76 18.79
C ALA A 390 -6.74 -3.12 18.32
N GLU A 391 -7.42 -2.22 17.59
CA GLU A 391 -8.72 -2.52 16.94
C GLU A 391 -8.61 -3.74 16.01
N LEU A 392 -7.62 -3.72 15.10
CA LEU A 392 -7.35 -4.83 14.18
C LEU A 392 -7.03 -6.13 14.94
N LYS A 393 -6.35 -6.05 16.09
CA LYS A 393 -6.07 -7.20 16.94
C LYS A 393 -7.35 -7.78 17.55
N CYS A 394 -8.29 -6.95 17.98
CA CYS A 394 -9.59 -7.43 18.45
C CYS A 394 -10.33 -8.22 17.34
N LEU A 395 -10.36 -7.68 16.13
CA LEU A 395 -10.95 -8.36 14.97
C LEU A 395 -10.25 -9.68 14.63
N TYR A 396 -8.92 -9.74 14.75
CA TYR A 396 -8.15 -10.97 14.60
C TYR A 396 -8.60 -12.03 15.61
N MET A 397 -8.73 -11.67 16.89
CA MET A 397 -9.18 -12.60 17.94
C MET A 397 -10.61 -13.12 17.66
N THR A 398 -11.51 -12.25 17.18
CA THR A 398 -12.86 -12.66 16.77
C THR A 398 -12.79 -13.70 15.65
N LEU A 399 -12.02 -13.46 14.60
CA LEU A 399 -11.84 -14.42 13.49
C LEU A 399 -11.23 -15.73 13.98
N GLU A 400 -10.27 -15.68 14.89
CA GLU A 400 -9.64 -16.86 15.51
C GLU A 400 -10.66 -17.71 16.28
N GLN A 401 -11.44 -17.10 17.16
CA GLN A 401 -12.52 -17.77 17.89
C GLN A 401 -13.57 -18.39 16.95
N ARG A 402 -13.91 -17.71 15.85
CA ARG A 402 -14.86 -18.23 14.86
C ARG A 402 -14.32 -19.43 14.10
N VAL A 403 -13.04 -19.41 13.72
CA VAL A 403 -12.37 -20.58 13.11
C VAL A 403 -12.46 -21.79 14.05
N GLU A 404 -12.10 -21.63 15.33
CA GLU A 404 -12.18 -22.72 16.31
C GLU A 404 -13.60 -23.25 16.50
N THR A 405 -14.59 -22.36 16.57
CA THR A 405 -16.00 -22.74 16.76
C THR A 405 -16.52 -23.51 15.55
N LEU A 406 -16.22 -23.04 14.33
CA LEU A 406 -16.62 -23.72 13.10
C LEU A 406 -15.94 -25.09 12.94
N GLU A 407 -14.68 -25.22 13.36
CA GLU A 407 -13.95 -26.49 13.33
C GLU A 407 -14.55 -27.51 14.30
N LYS A 408 -14.80 -27.11 15.56
CA LYS A 408 -15.42 -27.99 16.57
C LYS A 408 -16.79 -28.48 16.10
N THR A 409 -17.64 -27.57 15.65
CA THR A 409 -18.99 -27.90 15.14
C THR A 409 -18.94 -28.78 13.89
N ASN A 410 -17.98 -28.56 12.98
CA ASN A 410 -17.78 -29.44 11.81
C ASN A 410 -17.38 -30.87 12.22
N LEU A 411 -16.49 -31.02 13.19
CA LEU A 411 -16.10 -32.34 13.72
C LEU A 411 -17.28 -33.07 14.38
N HIS A 412 -18.08 -32.37 15.18
CA HIS A 412 -19.29 -32.94 15.78
C HIS A 412 -20.27 -33.45 14.71
N ILE A 413 -20.51 -32.67 13.66
CA ILE A 413 -21.46 -33.04 12.61
C ILE A 413 -20.94 -34.22 11.79
N LEU A 414 -19.65 -34.23 11.43
CA LEU A 414 -19.03 -35.37 10.77
C LEU A 414 -19.13 -36.66 11.61
N SER A 415 -18.92 -36.56 12.93
CA SER A 415 -19.07 -37.70 13.83
C SER A 415 -20.52 -38.22 13.87
N TYR A 416 -21.50 -37.32 13.91
CA TYR A 416 -22.92 -37.67 13.88
C TYR A 416 -23.31 -38.38 12.56
N TRP A 417 -22.86 -37.87 11.41
CA TRP A 417 -23.08 -38.53 10.12
C TRP A 417 -22.41 -39.90 10.04
N GLN A 418 -21.21 -40.05 10.59
CA GLN A 418 -20.53 -41.34 10.63
C GLN A 418 -21.33 -42.37 11.45
N VAL A 419 -21.88 -41.99 12.61
CA VAL A 419 -22.76 -42.85 13.40
C VAL A 419 -24.05 -43.19 12.64
N MET A 420 -24.69 -42.20 12.00
CA MET A 420 -25.92 -42.40 11.22
C MET A 420 -25.74 -43.28 9.98
N MET A 421 -24.59 -43.17 9.31
CA MET A 421 -24.25 -44.01 8.16
C MET A 421 -23.93 -45.45 8.60
N MET A 422 -23.27 -45.62 9.75
CA MET A 422 -23.03 -46.94 10.33
C MET A 422 -24.34 -47.60 10.76
N SER A 423 -25.27 -46.87 11.41
CA SER A 423 -26.55 -47.44 11.86
C SER A 423 -27.47 -47.89 10.71
N LYS A 424 -27.46 -47.20 9.57
CA LYS A 424 -28.20 -47.62 8.37
C LYS A 424 -27.65 -48.89 7.72
N ASN A 425 -26.36 -49.17 7.88
CA ASN A 425 -25.73 -50.37 7.32
C ASN A 425 -25.93 -51.64 8.18
N PHE A 426 -26.38 -51.50 9.43
CA PHE A 426 -26.67 -52.63 10.34
C PHE A 426 -28.15 -53.07 10.33
N SER A 427 -29.00 -52.43 9.53
CA SER A 427 -30.45 -52.74 9.43
C SER A 427 -30.83 -53.54 8.17
N ILE A 428 -29.91 -54.36 7.62
CA ILE A 428 -30.16 -55.27 6.48
C ILE A 428 -30.07 -56.72 6.95
#